data_AF-A0A0M5JNT6-F1
#
_entry.id   AF-A0A0M5JNT6-F1
#
_cell.length_a   1.000
_cell.length_b   1.000
_cell.length_c   1.000
_cell.angle_alpha   90.00
_cell.angle_beta   90.00
_cell.angle_gamma   90.00
#
_symmetry.space_group_name_H-M   'P 1'
#
loop_
_entity.id
_entity.type
_entity.pdbx_description
1 polymer ?
#
loop_
_entity_poly.entity_id
_entity_poly.type
_entity_poly.pdbx_seq_one_letter_code
_entity_poly.pdbx_strand_id
1 'polypeptide(L)'
;MNTFYPARSFVPIIGDNLRRYHPDYPALVSSPDPDLMPAVTAELAGWLVRRSLEHAARHRYCAIVEGTLRSPETTLGTIRQFAAAGATTHLVILGVPEVDSWTGCIDRYLSALESGNPARWTPLAAHDAGYRGTPRTLAAARDCPELNRLTVVDRSGRVAHDDSRGADGAWVRPAGGPEALERLRAARDPGAEERVARLAARAARLEADPTVLAGLDHARRLAAPSAPPPR
;
A
#
# COMPACT_ATOMS: atom_id res chain seq x y z
N MET A 1 -5.23 14.79 0.37
CA MET A 1 -5.63 14.17 1.65
C MET A 1 -6.68 14.97 2.42
N ASN A 2 -6.77 16.29 2.25
CA ASN A 2 -7.84 17.12 2.83
C ASN A 2 -9.23 16.93 2.20
N THR A 3 -9.44 15.86 1.42
CA THR A 3 -10.58 15.72 0.50
C THR A 3 -11.80 15.09 1.16
N PHE A 4 -11.64 14.09 2.04
CA PHE A 4 -12.78 13.42 2.69
C PHE A 4 -13.26 14.14 3.95
N TYR A 5 -12.34 14.75 4.70
CA TYR A 5 -12.62 15.38 5.99
C TYR A 5 -11.83 16.69 6.15
N PRO A 6 -12.13 17.73 5.35
CA PRO A 6 -11.35 18.98 5.30
C PRO A 6 -11.28 19.75 6.62
N ALA A 7 -12.25 19.54 7.52
CA ALA A 7 -12.35 20.20 8.81
C ALA A 7 -11.72 19.38 9.97
N ARG A 8 -11.04 18.27 9.67
CA ARG A 8 -10.41 17.39 10.66
C ARG A 8 -8.90 17.38 10.48
N SER A 9 -8.18 17.44 11.60
CA SER A 9 -6.75 17.19 11.63
C SER A 9 -6.50 15.70 11.90
N PHE A 10 -5.55 15.11 11.19
CA PHE A 10 -5.20 13.69 11.36
C PHE A 10 -3.73 13.53 11.70
N VAL A 11 -3.46 12.60 12.61
CA VAL A 11 -2.10 12.14 12.91
C VAL A 11 -1.76 10.98 11.98
N PRO A 12 -0.74 11.11 11.11
CA PRO A 12 -0.32 10.01 10.24
C PRO A 12 0.45 8.98 11.05
N ILE A 13 0.07 7.71 10.94
CA ILE A 13 0.80 6.56 11.49
C ILE A 13 1.31 5.76 10.29
N ILE A 14 2.58 5.99 9.95
CA ILE A 14 3.25 5.44 8.78
C ILE A 14 4.42 4.58 9.25
N GLY A 15 4.34 3.27 9.04
CA GLY A 15 5.34 2.32 9.57
C GLY A 15 6.75 2.57 9.03
N ASP A 16 6.89 2.97 7.77
CA ASP A 16 8.18 3.24 7.16
C ASP A 16 8.91 4.43 7.81
N ASN A 17 8.18 5.45 8.25
CA ASN A 17 8.76 6.61 8.95
C ASN A 17 9.35 6.23 10.32
N LEU A 18 8.97 5.07 10.87
CA LEU A 18 9.40 4.60 12.18
C LEU A 18 10.65 3.73 12.11
N ARG A 19 11.08 3.28 10.92
CA ARG A 19 12.30 2.46 10.74
C ARG A 19 13.56 3.20 11.20
N ARG A 20 13.58 4.52 11.05
CA ARG A 20 14.70 5.39 11.45
C ARG A 20 15.02 5.37 12.95
N TYR A 21 14.13 4.84 13.77
CA TYR A 21 14.34 4.69 15.20
C TYR A 21 15.08 3.39 15.56
N HIS A 22 15.41 2.54 14.58
CA HIS A 22 16.29 1.41 14.81
C HIS A 22 17.70 1.89 15.14
N PRO A 23 18.36 1.38 16.21
CA PRO A 23 19.71 1.82 16.59
C PRO A 23 20.72 1.73 15.43
N ASP A 24 20.65 0.64 14.67
CA ASP A 24 21.55 0.41 13.54
C ASP A 24 21.08 1.06 12.22
N TYR A 25 20.01 1.85 12.24
CA TYR A 25 19.46 2.44 11.00
C TYR A 25 20.50 3.16 10.14
N PRO A 26 21.42 4.00 10.69
CA PRO A 26 22.44 4.66 9.87
C PRO A 26 23.35 3.67 9.13
N ALA A 27 23.72 2.55 9.75
CA ALA A 27 24.54 1.53 9.11
C ALA A 27 23.73 0.75 8.05
N LEU A 28 22.47 0.42 8.38
CA LEU A 28 21.59 -0.34 7.49
C LEU A 28 21.29 0.40 6.18
N VAL A 29 21.09 1.72 6.21
CA VAL A 29 20.80 2.52 5.01
C VAL A 29 22.02 2.75 4.11
N SER A 30 23.24 2.57 4.65
CA SER A 30 24.48 2.63 3.89
C SER A 30 24.90 1.27 3.33
N SER A 31 24.18 0.20 3.67
CA SER A 31 24.44 -1.12 3.10
C SER A 31 24.14 -1.15 1.60
N PRO A 32 24.99 -1.76 0.77
CA PRO A 32 24.68 -2.01 -0.63
C PRO A 32 23.60 -3.08 -0.81
N ASP A 33 23.36 -3.93 0.21
CA ASP A 33 22.31 -4.96 0.18
C ASP A 33 20.91 -4.31 0.29
N PRO A 34 20.08 -4.39 -0.77
CA PRO A 34 18.75 -3.77 -0.80
C PRO A 34 17.76 -4.39 0.21
N ASP A 35 17.93 -5.64 0.59
CA ASP A 35 16.99 -6.38 1.45
C ASP A 35 17.28 -6.19 2.95
N LEU A 36 18.51 -5.83 3.30
CA LEU A 36 18.97 -5.77 4.69
C LEU A 36 18.16 -4.77 5.54
N MET A 37 18.08 -3.50 5.13
CA MET A 37 17.38 -2.48 5.91
C MET A 37 15.88 -2.78 6.10
N PRO A 38 15.11 -3.13 5.04
CA PRO A 38 13.73 -3.54 5.21
C PRO A 38 13.53 -4.72 6.17
N ALA A 39 14.40 -5.73 6.10
CA ALA A 39 14.31 -6.95 6.91
C ALA A 39 14.58 -6.68 8.38
N VAL A 40 15.72 -6.06 8.71
CA VAL A 40 16.15 -5.81 10.10
C VAL A 40 15.20 -4.85 10.82
N THR A 41 14.72 -3.82 10.14
CA THR A 41 13.88 -2.79 10.78
C THR A 41 12.40 -3.15 10.88
N ALA A 42 11.95 -4.24 10.24
CA ALA A 42 10.53 -4.59 10.13
C ALA A 42 9.86 -4.82 11.48
N GLU A 43 10.53 -5.54 12.40
CA GLU A 43 9.98 -5.87 13.71
C GLU A 43 9.77 -4.62 14.57
N LEU A 44 10.81 -3.79 14.70
CA LEU A 44 10.74 -2.53 15.44
C LEU A 44 9.69 -1.60 14.86
N ALA A 45 9.67 -1.41 13.54
CA ALA A 45 8.68 -0.56 12.89
C ALA A 45 7.25 -1.06 13.17
N GLY A 46 7.02 -2.38 13.07
CA GLY A 46 5.74 -2.98 13.40
C GLY A 46 5.35 -2.79 14.86
N TRP A 47 6.29 -2.91 15.80
CA TRP A 47 6.06 -2.64 17.21
C TRP A 47 5.71 -1.16 17.45
N LEU A 48 6.48 -0.21 16.89
CA LEU A 48 6.22 1.23 17.02
C LEU A 48 4.88 1.65 16.40
N VAL A 49 4.45 1.02 15.30
CA VAL A 49 3.09 1.21 14.75
C VAL A 49 2.05 0.78 15.78
N ARG A 50 2.15 -0.43 16.34
CA ARG A 50 1.17 -0.90 17.35
C ARG A 50 1.10 0.03 18.56
N ARG A 51 2.26 0.48 19.08
CA ARG A 51 2.32 1.45 20.18
C ARG A 51 1.69 2.79 19.83
N SER A 52 1.92 3.27 18.61
CA SER A 52 1.30 4.51 18.10
C SER A 52 -0.22 4.37 17.98
N LEU A 53 -0.72 3.23 17.48
CA LEU A 53 -2.16 2.95 17.38
C LEU A 53 -2.82 2.88 18.76
N GLU A 54 -2.22 2.16 19.72
CA GLU A 54 -2.69 2.10 21.10
C GLU A 54 -2.76 3.49 21.75
N HIS A 55 -1.72 4.30 21.56
CA HIS A 55 -1.68 5.66 22.08
C HIS A 55 -2.77 6.53 21.43
N ALA A 56 -2.91 6.48 20.11
CA ALA A 56 -3.89 7.26 19.38
C ALA A 56 -5.33 6.88 19.75
N ALA A 57 -5.64 5.59 19.86
CA ALA A 57 -6.94 5.11 20.30
C ALA A 57 -7.25 5.56 21.74
N ARG A 58 -6.32 5.36 22.68
CA ARG A 58 -6.50 5.75 24.10
C ARG A 58 -6.81 7.23 24.27
N HIS A 59 -6.17 8.10 23.48
CA HIS A 59 -6.34 9.55 23.56
C HIS A 59 -7.35 10.10 22.54
N ARG A 60 -8.01 9.21 21.76
CA ARG A 60 -9.02 9.55 20.75
C ARG A 60 -8.52 10.54 19.68
N TYR A 61 -7.28 10.38 19.24
CA TYR A 61 -6.77 11.13 18.08
C TYR A 61 -7.43 10.62 16.79
N CYS A 62 -7.79 11.54 15.90
CA CYS A 62 -8.09 11.19 14.52
C CYS A 62 -6.77 10.74 13.86
N ALA A 63 -6.69 9.48 13.44
CA ALA A 63 -5.48 8.91 12.85
C ALA A 63 -5.71 8.51 11.39
N ILE A 64 -4.69 8.71 10.54
CA ILE A 64 -4.59 8.08 9.23
C ILE A 64 -3.54 7.00 9.34
N VAL A 65 -3.94 5.76 9.18
CA VAL A 65 -3.07 4.60 9.33
C VAL A 65 -2.71 4.08 7.94
N GLU A 66 -1.42 4.10 7.60
CA GLU A 66 -0.94 3.44 6.39
C GLU A 66 -0.87 1.93 6.61
N GLY A 67 -1.40 1.16 5.67
CA GLY A 67 -1.29 -0.29 5.66
C GLY A 67 -1.29 -0.85 4.25
N THR A 68 -0.79 -2.08 4.11
CA THR A 68 -0.72 -2.78 2.81
C THR A 68 -1.93 -3.69 2.55
N LEU A 69 -2.85 -3.79 3.51
CA LEU A 69 -4.06 -4.63 3.46
C LEU A 69 -3.78 -6.12 3.17
N ARG A 70 -2.56 -6.59 3.44
CA ARG A 70 -2.13 -7.99 3.19
C ARG A 70 -2.87 -9.04 4.01
N SER A 71 -3.36 -8.66 5.19
CA SER A 71 -4.06 -9.52 6.15
C SER A 71 -5.37 -8.84 6.58
N PRO A 72 -6.52 -9.51 6.41
CA PRO A 72 -7.78 -9.05 6.96
C PRO A 72 -7.68 -8.82 8.48
N GLU A 73 -7.08 -9.76 9.20
CA GLU A 73 -7.01 -9.76 10.66
C GLU A 73 -6.35 -8.48 11.20
N THR A 74 -5.23 -8.06 10.60
CA THR A 74 -4.51 -6.85 11.01
C THR A 74 -5.33 -5.58 10.77
N THR A 75 -5.96 -5.50 9.59
CA THR A 75 -6.75 -4.32 9.18
C THR A 75 -8.01 -4.20 10.03
N LEU A 76 -8.76 -5.31 10.17
CA LEU A 76 -9.98 -5.34 10.96
C LEU A 76 -9.71 -5.17 12.45
N GLY A 77 -8.58 -5.69 12.96
CA GLY A 77 -8.14 -5.44 14.33
C GLY A 77 -7.95 -3.95 14.61
N THR A 78 -7.33 -3.22 13.68
CA THR A 78 -7.16 -1.76 13.78
C THR A 78 -8.51 -1.04 13.73
N ILE A 79 -9.40 -1.42 12.81
CA ILE A 79 -10.76 -0.85 12.70
C ILE A 79 -11.52 -1.03 14.03
N ARG A 80 -11.55 -2.25 14.57
CA ARG A 80 -12.24 -2.57 15.83
C ARG A 80 -11.64 -1.81 17.02
N GLN A 81 -10.31 -1.71 17.08
CA GLN A 81 -9.62 -0.96 18.12
C GLN A 81 -10.06 0.51 18.15
N PHE A 82 -10.12 1.17 16.98
CA PHE A 82 -10.53 2.57 16.90
C PHE A 82 -12.04 2.75 17.11
N ALA A 83 -12.87 1.83 16.62
CA ALA A 83 -14.30 1.84 16.88
C ALA A 83 -14.62 1.68 18.37
N ALA A 84 -13.92 0.79 19.08
CA ALA A 84 -14.05 0.63 20.53
C ALA A 84 -13.62 1.88 21.32
N ALA A 85 -12.73 2.71 20.76
CA ALA A 85 -12.36 4.02 21.29
C ALA A 85 -13.36 5.14 20.91
N GLY A 86 -14.46 4.81 20.23
CA GLY A 86 -15.51 5.75 19.82
C GLY A 86 -15.24 6.49 18.51
N ALA A 87 -14.28 6.04 17.71
CA ALA A 87 -14.01 6.65 16.41
C ALA A 87 -14.98 6.14 15.33
N THR A 88 -15.34 7.03 14.40
CA THR A 88 -15.87 6.61 13.08
C THR A 88 -14.72 6.11 12.23
N THR A 89 -14.88 4.94 11.61
CA THR A 89 -13.83 4.30 10.82
C THR A 89 -14.11 4.39 9.33
N HIS A 90 -13.06 4.58 8.56
CA HIS A 90 -13.11 4.72 7.11
C HIS A 90 -11.94 3.95 6.50
N LEU A 91 -12.24 2.96 5.65
CA LEU A 91 -11.25 2.22 4.89
C LEU A 91 -11.14 2.81 3.48
N VAL A 92 -9.95 3.31 3.13
CA VAL A 92 -9.64 3.79 1.77
C VAL A 92 -8.69 2.80 1.11
N ILE A 93 -9.06 2.33 -0.08
CA ILE A 93 -8.33 1.31 -0.84
C ILE A 93 -7.86 1.92 -2.15
N LEU A 94 -6.57 1.75 -2.44
CA LEU A 94 -5.99 2.10 -3.74
C LEU A 94 -6.14 0.93 -4.72
N GLY A 95 -6.85 1.15 -5.83
CA GLY A 95 -6.94 0.24 -6.96
C GLY A 95 -6.01 0.68 -8.09
N VAL A 96 -5.02 -0.16 -8.43
CA VAL A 96 -4.08 0.07 -9.53
C VAL A 96 -3.72 -1.25 -10.20
N PRO A 97 -3.43 -1.26 -11.52
CA PRO A 97 -2.87 -2.42 -12.21
C PRO A 97 -1.60 -2.95 -11.52
N GLU A 98 -1.37 -4.26 -11.58
CA GLU A 98 -0.23 -4.90 -10.91
C GLU A 98 1.11 -4.35 -11.42
N VAL A 99 1.24 -4.19 -12.75
CA VAL A 99 2.43 -3.61 -13.38
C VAL A 99 2.71 -2.19 -12.87
N ASP A 100 1.69 -1.38 -12.62
CA ASP A 100 1.83 0.00 -12.13
C ASP A 100 2.24 0.06 -10.66
N SER A 101 1.67 -0.84 -9.86
CA SER A 101 2.06 -1.03 -8.46
C SER A 101 3.53 -1.46 -8.35
N TRP A 102 3.92 -2.46 -9.14
CA TRP A 102 5.27 -3.02 -9.10
C TRP A 102 6.32 -2.06 -9.65
N THR A 103 6.07 -1.47 -10.82
CA THR A 103 6.98 -0.45 -11.38
C THR A 103 7.08 0.78 -10.49
N GLY A 104 6.04 1.13 -9.73
CA GLY A 104 6.11 2.16 -8.70
C GLY A 104 7.05 1.81 -7.54
N CYS A 105 7.15 0.53 -7.15
CA CYS A 105 8.11 0.09 -6.14
C CYS A 105 9.56 0.23 -6.63
N ILE A 106 9.82 -0.17 -7.87
CA ILE A 106 11.14 -0.05 -8.50
C ILE A 106 11.51 1.42 -8.66
N ASP A 107 10.60 2.23 -9.22
CA ASP A 107 10.79 3.66 -9.42
C ASP A 107 11.14 4.39 -8.11
N ARG A 108 10.41 4.12 -7.03
CA ARG A 108 10.68 4.69 -5.70
C ARG A 108 12.08 4.33 -5.20
N TYR A 109 12.53 3.10 -5.44
CA TYR A 109 13.87 2.66 -5.03
C TYR A 109 14.96 3.36 -5.84
N LEU A 110 14.87 3.33 -7.17
CA LEU A 110 15.87 3.96 -8.05
C LEU A 110 15.94 5.47 -7.86
N SER A 111 14.79 6.13 -7.68
CA SER A 111 14.73 7.58 -7.42
C SER A 111 15.42 7.97 -6.11
N ALA A 112 15.33 7.11 -5.08
CA ALA A 112 16.03 7.33 -3.83
C ALA A 112 17.55 7.23 -4.00
N LEU A 113 18.03 6.21 -4.75
CA LEU A 113 19.45 6.07 -5.09
C LEU A 113 19.99 7.28 -5.87
N GLU A 114 19.28 7.71 -6.93
CA GLU A 114 19.68 8.88 -7.74
C GLU A 114 19.76 10.17 -6.93
N SER A 115 18.92 10.30 -5.89
CA SER A 115 18.89 11.49 -5.03
C SER A 115 19.82 11.39 -3.82
N GLY A 116 20.58 10.29 -3.65
CA GLY A 116 21.39 10.04 -2.46
C GLY A 116 20.60 9.85 -1.17
N ASN A 117 19.30 9.57 -1.27
CA ASN A 117 18.43 9.33 -0.12
C ASN A 117 18.48 7.85 0.29
N PRO A 118 18.20 7.52 1.56
CA PRO A 118 18.05 6.13 2.01
C PRO A 118 17.07 5.35 1.13
N ALA A 119 17.61 4.48 0.28
CA ALA A 119 16.81 3.67 -0.63
C ALA A 119 16.25 2.45 0.11
N ARG A 120 14.96 2.17 -0.12
CA ARG A 120 14.27 1.02 0.48
C ARG A 120 13.72 0.13 -0.60
N TRP A 121 14.27 -1.06 -0.76
CA TRP A 121 13.68 -2.03 -1.67
C TRP A 121 12.34 -2.54 -1.12
N THR A 122 11.43 -2.92 -2.03
CA THR A 122 10.23 -3.67 -1.67
C THR A 122 10.43 -5.10 -2.16
N PRO A 123 10.62 -6.08 -1.25
CA PRO A 123 10.67 -7.48 -1.64
C PRO A 123 9.42 -7.88 -2.41
N LEU A 124 9.57 -8.66 -3.49
CA LEU A 124 8.45 -9.07 -4.33
C LEU A 124 7.37 -9.82 -3.52
N ALA A 125 7.78 -10.70 -2.60
CA ALA A 125 6.86 -11.40 -1.71
C ALA A 125 6.00 -10.45 -0.86
N ALA A 126 6.57 -9.31 -0.42
CA ALA A 126 5.83 -8.31 0.36
C ALA A 126 4.84 -7.53 -0.52
N HIS A 127 5.23 -7.21 -1.76
CA HIS A 127 4.32 -6.63 -2.75
C HIS A 127 3.14 -7.56 -3.04
N ASP A 128 3.42 -8.82 -3.39
CA ASP A 128 2.41 -9.83 -3.74
C ASP A 128 1.45 -10.11 -2.59
N ALA A 129 1.97 -10.16 -1.35
CA ALA A 129 1.14 -10.32 -0.17
C ALA A 129 0.12 -9.18 -0.02
N GLY A 130 0.54 -7.92 -0.26
CA GLY A 130 -0.37 -6.78 -0.30
C GLY A 130 -1.34 -6.86 -1.48
N TYR A 131 -0.83 -7.05 -2.69
CA TYR A 131 -1.63 -7.05 -3.90
C TYR A 131 -2.73 -8.12 -3.89
N ARG A 132 -2.39 -9.36 -3.49
CA ARG A 132 -3.34 -10.48 -3.37
C ARG A 132 -4.18 -10.43 -2.09
N GLY A 133 -3.68 -9.80 -1.04
CA GLY A 133 -4.39 -9.65 0.24
C GLY A 133 -5.50 -8.60 0.18
N THR A 134 -5.32 -7.50 -0.55
CA THR A 134 -6.30 -6.40 -0.62
C THR A 134 -7.73 -6.85 -0.97
N PRO A 135 -8.00 -7.68 -2.00
CA PRO A 135 -9.35 -8.16 -2.28
C PRO A 135 -9.97 -8.96 -1.13
N ARG A 136 -9.17 -9.78 -0.43
CA ARG A 136 -9.62 -10.58 0.73
C ARG A 136 -9.96 -9.67 1.92
N THR A 137 -9.10 -8.68 2.17
CA THR A 137 -9.31 -7.68 3.22
C THR A 137 -10.54 -6.82 2.91
N LEU A 138 -10.73 -6.41 1.66
CA LEU A 138 -11.94 -5.71 1.21
C LEU A 138 -13.19 -6.54 1.46
N ALA A 139 -13.19 -7.82 1.05
CA ALA A 139 -14.32 -8.72 1.29
C ALA A 139 -14.65 -8.82 2.80
N ALA A 140 -13.65 -9.11 3.64
CA ALA A 140 -13.85 -9.24 5.08
C ALA A 140 -14.25 -7.90 5.76
N ALA A 141 -13.76 -6.76 5.26
CA ALA A 141 -14.11 -5.45 5.76
C ALA A 141 -15.57 -5.07 5.52
N ARG A 142 -16.18 -5.56 4.43
CA ARG A 142 -17.61 -5.36 4.17
C ARG A 142 -18.50 -6.06 5.21
N ASP A 143 -18.01 -7.13 5.82
CA ASP A 143 -18.71 -7.86 6.88
C ASP A 143 -18.36 -7.34 8.28
N CYS A 144 -17.46 -6.35 8.40
CA CYS A 144 -17.09 -5.73 9.66
C CYS A 144 -18.11 -4.63 10.03
N PRO A 145 -18.95 -4.80 11.06
CA PRO A 145 -19.94 -3.79 11.45
C PRO A 145 -19.29 -2.50 11.97
N GLU A 146 -18.06 -2.60 12.50
CA GLU A 146 -17.29 -1.46 12.98
C GLU A 146 -16.77 -0.57 11.85
N LEU A 147 -16.82 -1.03 10.58
CA LEU A 147 -16.47 -0.21 9.42
C LEU A 147 -17.65 0.66 8.97
N ASN A 148 -17.51 1.99 9.06
CA ASN A 148 -18.60 2.91 8.72
C ASN A 148 -18.61 3.35 7.24
N ARG A 149 -17.43 3.49 6.63
CA ARG A 149 -17.29 3.96 5.25
C ARG A 149 -16.19 3.21 4.51
N LEU A 150 -16.41 2.94 3.23
CA LEU A 150 -15.45 2.30 2.34
C LEU A 150 -15.29 3.11 1.06
N THR A 151 -14.05 3.41 0.68
CA THR A 151 -13.77 4.10 -0.57
C THR A 151 -12.70 3.36 -1.36
N VAL A 152 -12.90 3.24 -2.66
CA VAL A 152 -11.88 2.78 -3.61
C VAL A 152 -11.49 3.97 -4.49
N VAL A 153 -10.19 4.26 -4.55
CA VAL A 153 -9.61 5.35 -5.34
C VAL A 153 -8.60 4.81 -6.35
N ASP A 154 -8.37 5.55 -7.43
CA ASP A 154 -7.25 5.31 -8.33
C ASP A 154 -5.98 6.08 -7.89
N ARG A 155 -4.88 5.91 -8.64
CA ARG A 155 -3.58 6.54 -8.34
C ARG A 155 -3.60 8.07 -8.36
N SER A 156 -4.54 8.69 -9.07
CA SER A 156 -4.71 10.15 -9.08
C SER A 156 -5.47 10.67 -7.86
N GLY A 157 -6.03 9.77 -7.05
CA GLY A 157 -6.91 10.09 -5.93
C GLY A 157 -8.38 10.27 -6.33
N ARG A 158 -8.73 10.00 -7.60
CA ARG A 158 -10.12 10.03 -8.04
C ARG A 158 -10.87 8.84 -7.45
N VAL A 159 -12.06 9.13 -6.93
CA VAL A 159 -12.95 8.13 -6.33
C VAL A 159 -13.61 7.29 -7.43
N ALA A 160 -13.38 5.98 -7.39
CA ALA A 160 -14.05 5.00 -8.25
C ALA A 160 -15.27 4.38 -7.57
N HIS A 161 -15.24 4.30 -6.24
CA HIS A 161 -16.37 3.89 -5.41
C HIS A 161 -16.25 4.52 -4.03
N ASP A 162 -17.37 4.92 -3.46
CA ASP A 162 -17.48 5.41 -2.09
C ASP A 162 -18.81 4.96 -1.54
N ASP A 163 -18.85 4.36 -0.37
CA ASP A 163 -20.08 3.90 0.25
C ASP A 163 -20.01 4.01 1.76
N SER A 164 -21.14 4.30 2.40
CA SER A 164 -21.26 4.40 3.85
C SER A 164 -22.43 3.55 4.30
N ARG A 165 -22.34 2.98 5.50
CA ARG A 165 -23.46 2.23 6.06
C ARG A 165 -24.65 3.15 6.33
N GLY A 166 -25.84 2.67 5.98
CA GLY A 166 -27.10 3.30 6.35
C GLY A 166 -27.40 3.18 7.85
N ALA A 167 -28.50 3.79 8.29
CA ALA A 167 -28.94 3.72 9.68
C ALA A 167 -29.30 2.30 10.15
N ASP A 168 -29.64 1.41 9.20
CA ASP A 168 -29.88 -0.02 9.40
C ASP A 168 -28.58 -0.85 9.46
N GLY A 169 -27.42 -0.21 9.30
CA GLY A 169 -26.11 -0.87 9.25
C GLY A 169 -25.80 -1.54 7.91
N ALA A 170 -26.68 -1.45 6.91
CA ALA A 170 -26.45 -2.05 5.59
C ALA A 170 -25.61 -1.12 4.69
N TRP A 171 -24.86 -1.71 3.76
CA TRP A 171 -24.23 -0.97 2.67
C TRP A 171 -25.28 -0.53 1.64
N VAL A 172 -25.18 0.70 1.13
CA VAL A 172 -26.10 1.20 0.09
C VAL A 172 -25.79 0.55 -1.26
N ARG A 173 -24.50 0.31 -1.54
CA ARG A 173 -24.00 -0.28 -2.80
C ARG A 173 -23.02 -1.43 -2.51
N PRO A 174 -23.51 -2.56 -1.95
CA PRO A 174 -22.65 -3.62 -1.46
C PRO A 174 -21.64 -4.14 -2.50
N ALA A 175 -22.07 -4.36 -3.76
CA ALA A 175 -21.18 -4.89 -4.79
C ALA A 175 -20.15 -3.88 -5.34
N GLY A 176 -20.36 -2.57 -5.14
CA GLY A 176 -19.61 -1.54 -5.88
C GLY A 176 -18.13 -1.44 -5.53
N GLY A 177 -17.74 -1.78 -4.30
CA GLY A 177 -16.34 -1.74 -3.85
C GLY A 177 -15.47 -2.78 -4.58
N PRO A 178 -15.79 -4.08 -4.49
CA PRO A 178 -15.07 -5.13 -5.23
C PRO A 178 -15.04 -4.88 -6.74
N GLU A 179 -16.17 -4.54 -7.34
CA GLU A 179 -16.23 -4.27 -8.78
C GLU A 179 -15.34 -3.07 -9.18
N ALA A 180 -15.31 -2.01 -8.36
CA ALA A 180 -14.43 -0.87 -8.62
C ALA A 180 -12.95 -1.24 -8.51
N LEU A 181 -12.57 -2.04 -7.51
CA LEU A 181 -11.20 -2.52 -7.36
C LEU A 181 -10.79 -3.38 -8.56
N GLU A 182 -11.65 -4.30 -9.00
CA GLU A 182 -11.41 -5.16 -10.16
C GLU A 182 -11.27 -4.33 -11.45
N ARG A 183 -12.19 -3.41 -11.70
CA ARG A 183 -12.12 -2.52 -12.88
C ARG A 183 -10.83 -1.70 -12.91
N LEU A 184 -10.42 -1.12 -11.77
CA LEU A 184 -9.18 -0.34 -11.69
C LEU A 184 -7.94 -1.22 -11.91
N ARG A 185 -7.94 -2.46 -11.41
CA ARG A 185 -6.83 -3.41 -11.60
C ARG A 185 -6.76 -3.97 -13.01
N ALA A 186 -7.89 -4.08 -13.70
CA ALA A 186 -7.97 -4.53 -15.08
C ALA A 186 -7.63 -3.44 -16.11
N ALA A 187 -7.45 -2.18 -15.68
CA ALA A 187 -7.08 -1.10 -16.56
C ALA A 187 -5.73 -1.41 -17.24
N ARG A 188 -5.68 -1.26 -18.56
CA ARG A 188 -4.44 -1.40 -19.32
C ARG A 188 -3.70 -0.08 -19.33
N ASP A 189 -2.41 -0.15 -19.05
CA ASP A 189 -1.51 0.97 -19.27
C ASP A 189 -0.70 0.74 -20.56
N PRO A 190 -1.01 1.48 -21.66
CA PRO A 190 -0.27 1.35 -22.91
C PRO A 190 1.20 1.78 -22.78
N GLY A 191 1.56 2.54 -21.74
CA GLY A 191 2.94 2.98 -21.46
C GLY A 191 3.74 2.03 -20.58
N ALA A 192 3.22 0.84 -20.25
CA ALA A 192 3.86 -0.09 -19.32
C ALA A 192 5.23 -0.58 -19.79
N GLU A 193 5.32 -1.05 -21.04
CA GLU A 193 6.58 -1.55 -21.61
C GLU A 193 7.65 -0.45 -21.65
N GLU A 194 7.27 0.75 -22.10
CA GLU A 194 8.18 1.89 -22.19
C GLU A 194 8.68 2.32 -20.80
N ARG A 195 7.79 2.33 -19.79
CA ARG A 195 8.18 2.62 -18.40
C ARG A 195 9.16 1.59 -17.86
N VAL A 196 8.91 0.30 -18.11
CA VAL A 196 9.83 -0.77 -17.69
C VAL A 196 11.20 -0.59 -18.38
N ALA A 197 11.22 -0.24 -19.66
CA ALA A 197 12.46 0.05 -20.39
C ALA A 197 13.21 1.25 -19.78
N ARG A 198 12.51 2.35 -19.44
CA ARG A 198 13.12 3.50 -18.75
C ARG A 198 13.68 3.13 -17.37
N LEU A 199 12.97 2.32 -16.60
CA LEU A 199 13.46 1.83 -15.30
C LEU A 199 14.69 0.92 -15.46
N ALA A 200 14.72 0.07 -16.48
CA ALA A 200 15.88 -0.76 -16.77
C ALA A 200 17.12 0.08 -17.16
N ALA A 201 16.93 1.12 -17.98
CA ALA A 201 18.02 2.04 -18.31
C ALA A 201 18.55 2.78 -17.07
N ARG A 202 17.66 3.20 -16.16
CA ARG A 202 18.05 3.82 -14.88
C ARG A 202 18.85 2.85 -14.00
N ALA A 203 18.34 1.62 -13.83
CA ALA A 203 19.02 0.59 -13.05
C ALA A 203 20.41 0.25 -13.60
N ALA A 204 20.58 0.19 -14.92
CA ALA A 204 21.88 -0.06 -15.54
C ALA A 204 22.89 1.07 -15.24
N ARG A 205 22.47 2.35 -15.31
CA ARG A 205 23.34 3.49 -14.98
C ARG A 205 23.75 3.54 -13.51
N LEU A 206 22.90 3.02 -12.63
CA LEU A 206 23.13 2.96 -11.19
C LEU A 206 23.86 1.69 -10.75
N GLU A 207 24.22 0.81 -11.70
CA GLU A 207 24.81 -0.50 -11.42
C GLU A 207 23.99 -1.28 -10.37
N ALA A 208 22.66 -1.27 -10.55
CA ALA A 208 21.73 -1.77 -9.54
C ALA A 208 21.97 -3.25 -9.21
N ASP A 209 21.78 -3.58 -7.93
CA ASP A 209 21.92 -4.92 -7.37
C ASP A 209 21.11 -5.99 -8.15
N PRO A 210 21.60 -7.25 -8.26
CA PRO A 210 20.90 -8.34 -8.93
C PRO A 210 19.44 -8.54 -8.50
N THR A 211 19.11 -8.28 -7.23
CA THR A 211 17.72 -8.36 -6.71
C THR A 211 16.81 -7.36 -7.42
N VAL A 212 17.32 -6.15 -7.73
CA VAL A 212 16.59 -5.12 -8.46
C VAL A 212 16.40 -5.52 -9.92
N LEU A 213 17.43 -6.13 -10.54
CA LEU A 213 17.36 -6.65 -11.90
C LEU A 213 16.32 -7.78 -12.03
N ALA A 214 16.28 -8.70 -11.06
CA ALA A 214 15.24 -9.73 -11.00
C ALA A 214 13.83 -9.12 -10.85
N GLY A 215 13.71 -8.01 -10.11
CA GLY A 215 12.49 -7.22 -10.04
C GLY A 215 12.08 -6.61 -11.39
N LEU A 216 13.03 -6.11 -12.18
CA LEU A 216 12.78 -5.62 -13.54
C LEU A 216 12.34 -6.74 -14.49
N ASP A 217 12.90 -7.95 -14.37
CA ASP A 217 12.45 -9.11 -15.14
C ASP A 217 11.00 -9.47 -14.82
N HIS A 218 10.61 -9.37 -13.54
CA HIS A 218 9.21 -9.52 -13.18
C HIS A 218 8.33 -8.41 -13.78
N ALA A 219 8.79 -7.16 -13.76
CA ALA A 219 8.07 -6.06 -14.38
C ALA A 219 7.88 -6.25 -15.89
N ARG A 220 8.88 -6.78 -16.60
CA ARG A 220 8.78 -7.14 -18.03
C ARG A 220 7.70 -8.19 -18.27
N ARG A 221 7.62 -9.22 -17.42
CA ARG A 221 6.56 -10.25 -17.51
C ARG A 221 5.17 -9.67 -17.29
N LEU A 222 5.01 -8.72 -16.35
CA LEU A 222 3.73 -8.06 -16.09
C LEU A 222 3.33 -7.09 -17.21
N ALA A 223 4.31 -6.42 -17.84
CA ALA A 223 4.07 -5.46 -18.91
C ALA A 223 3.80 -6.13 -20.26
N ALA A 224 4.23 -7.39 -20.44
CA ALA A 224 4.04 -8.13 -21.68
C ALA A 224 2.55 -8.23 -22.03
N PRO A 225 2.18 -8.07 -23.32
CA PRO A 225 0.80 -8.24 -23.75
C PRO A 225 0.31 -9.64 -23.37
N SER A 226 -0.84 -9.73 -22.69
CA SER A 226 -1.47 -11.03 -22.47
C SER A 226 -1.74 -11.68 -23.83
N ALA A 227 -1.35 -12.95 -24.00
CA ALA A 227 -1.67 -13.71 -25.20
C ALA A 227 -3.19 -13.62 -25.46
N PRO A 228 -3.63 -13.43 -26.72
CA PRO A 228 -5.06 -13.48 -27.01
C PRO A 228 -5.61 -14.84 -26.55
N PRO A 229 -6.85 -14.90 -26.04
CA PRO A 229 -7.45 -16.18 -25.68
C PRO A 229 -7.42 -17.12 -26.88
N PRO A 230 -7.23 -18.44 -26.68
CA PRO A 230 -7.34 -19.41 -27.76
C PRO A 230 -8.72 -19.24 -28.43
N ARG A 231 -8.70 -19.21 -29.76
CA ARG A 231 -9.91 -19.13 -30.59
C ARG A 231 -10.81 -20.35 -30.40
#